data_AF-A0A7L5SYC9-F1
#
_entry.id   AF-A0A7L5SYC9-F1
#
_cell.length_a   1.000
_cell.length_b   1.000
_cell.length_c   1.000
_cell.angle_alpha   90.00
_cell.angle_beta   90.00
_cell.angle_gamma   90.00
#
_symmetry.space_group_name_H-M   'P 1'
#
loop_
_entity.id
_entity.type
_entity.pdbx_description
1 polymer ?
#
loop_
_entity_poly.entity_id
_entity_poly.type
_entity_poly.pdbx_seq_one_letter_code
_entity_poly.pdbx_strand_id
1 'polypeptide(L)' 'MPPGKTFDVRWLIAGLLGLYGAVLTVLGITDGPAELAKADGIRINLWIGLGLLAVAAAFGAWAKLAPQRRDDP' A
#
# COMPACT_ATOMS: atom_id res chain seq x y z
N MET A 1 -17.71 30.70 0.24
CA MET A 1 -17.44 29.27 0.44
C MET A 1 -15.99 29.13 0.86
N PRO A 2 -15.66 28.58 2.05
CA PRO A 2 -14.27 28.40 2.43
C PRO A 2 -13.59 27.48 1.40
N PRO A 3 -12.34 27.76 0.98
CA PRO A 3 -11.65 26.95 -0.01
C PRO A 3 -11.59 25.48 0.45
N GLY A 4 -12.06 24.58 -0.42
CA GLY A 4 -12.06 23.14 -0.14
C GLY A 4 -10.63 22.64 0.05
N LYS A 5 -10.39 21.89 1.13
CA LYS A 5 -9.09 21.27 1.38
C LYS A 5 -8.81 20.23 0.30
N THR A 6 -7.81 20.48 -0.56
CA THR A 6 -7.41 19.54 -1.61
C THR A 6 -6.99 18.21 -0.97
N PHE A 7 -7.70 17.15 -1.32
CA PHE A 7 -7.41 15.81 -0.83
C PHE A 7 -6.34 15.17 -1.73
N ASP A 8 -5.18 14.82 -1.15
CA ASP A 8 -4.08 14.22 -1.90
C ASP A 8 -4.31 12.71 -2.07
N VAL A 9 -4.60 12.30 -3.31
CA VAL A 9 -4.87 10.91 -3.67
C VAL A 9 -3.69 9.97 -3.39
N ARG A 10 -2.45 10.48 -3.33
CA ARG A 10 -1.26 9.65 -3.08
C ARG A 10 -1.27 9.08 -1.67
N TRP A 11 -1.76 9.84 -0.69
CA TRP A 11 -1.94 9.36 0.68
C TRP A 11 -3.06 8.33 0.78
N LEU A 12 -4.14 8.49 0.00
CA LEU A 12 -5.19 7.47 -0.07
C LEU A 12 -4.64 6.16 -0.64
N ILE A 13 -3.93 6.22 -1.77
CA ILE A 13 -3.30 5.05 -2.40
C ILE A 13 -2.31 4.39 -1.44
N ALA A 14 -1.42 5.17 -0.81
CA ALA A 14 -0.46 4.67 0.16
C ALA A 14 -1.14 3.96 1.34
N GLY A 15 -2.22 4.53 1.87
CA GLY A 15 -2.98 3.94 2.97
C GLY A 15 -3.68 2.63 2.58
N LEU A 16 -4.34 2.60 1.43
CA LEU A 16 -5.05 1.41 0.94
C LEU A 16 -4.08 0.25 0.62
N LEU A 17 -3.01 0.54 -0.12
CA LEU A 17 -1.98 -0.46 -0.42
C LEU A 17 -1.25 -0.91 0.85
N GLY A 18 -0.96 0.02 1.76
CA GLY A 18 -0.30 -0.29 3.03
C GLY A 18 -1.12 -1.22 3.91
N LEU A 19 -2.42 -0.95 4.07
CA LEU A 19 -3.33 -1.80 4.84
C LEU A 19 -3.46 -3.19 4.22
N TYR A 20 -3.72 -3.26 2.92
CA TYR A 20 -3.88 -4.54 2.22
C TYR A 20 -2.57 -5.34 2.21
N GLY A 21 -1.44 -4.67 1.96
CA GLY A 21 -0.11 -5.26 2.02
C GLY A 21 0.24 -5.81 3.40
N ALA A 22 -0.13 -5.10 4.48
CA ALA A 22 0.05 -5.58 5.84
C ALA A 22 -0.76 -6.86 6.12
N VAL A 23 -2.03 -6.90 5.70
CA VAL A 23 -2.88 -8.10 5.83
C VAL A 23 -2.25 -9.27 5.09
N LEU A 24 -1.85 -9.10 3.83
CA LEU A 24 -1.22 -10.17 3.05
C LEU A 24 0.12 -10.61 3.61
N THR A 25 0.91 -9.70 4.18
CA THR A 25 2.17 -10.05 4.84
C THR A 25 1.92 -10.92 6.08
N VAL A 26 0.93 -10.57 6.91
CA VAL A 26 0.54 -11.40 8.06
C VAL A 26 0.08 -12.77 7.60
N LEU A 27 -0.83 -12.84 6.63
CA LEU A 27 -1.30 -14.10 6.05
C LEU A 27 -0.12 -14.92 5.51
N GLY A 28 0.77 -14.32 4.73
CA GLY A 28 1.95 -14.98 4.17
C GLY A 28 2.94 -15.54 5.19
N ILE A 29 3.08 -14.89 6.34
CA ILE A 29 3.88 -15.41 7.47
C ILE A 29 3.16 -16.59 8.14
N THR A 30 1.84 -16.51 8.27
CA THR A 30 1.00 -17.55 8.90
C THR A 30 0.49 -18.64 7.95
N ASP A 31 0.82 -18.58 6.66
CA ASP A 31 0.35 -19.52 5.64
C ASP A 31 0.70 -20.96 6.02
N GLY A 32 -0.33 -21.81 6.03
CA GLY A 32 -0.21 -23.24 6.26
C GLY A 32 0.04 -24.04 4.97
N PRO A 33 0.22 -25.37 5.07
CA PRO A 33 0.51 -26.23 3.93
C PRO A 33 -0.52 -26.17 2.80
N ALA A 34 -1.80 -26.02 3.15
CA ALA A 34 -2.89 -25.92 2.17
C ALA A 34 -2.80 -24.64 1.32
N GLU A 35 -2.36 -23.52 1.90
CA GLU A 35 -2.20 -22.26 1.16
C GLU A 35 -0.96 -22.30 0.26
N LEU A 36 0.15 -22.87 0.76
CA LEU A 36 1.36 -23.12 -0.04
C LEU A 36 1.08 -24.00 -1.26
N ALA A 37 0.23 -25.03 -1.11
CA ALA A 37 -0.12 -25.94 -2.20
C ALA A 37 -0.87 -25.23 -3.35
N LYS A 38 -1.62 -24.15 -3.06
CA LYS A 38 -2.32 -23.37 -4.09
C LYS A 38 -1.37 -22.61 -5.01
N ALA A 39 -0.14 -22.37 -4.56
CA ALA A 39 0.87 -21.58 -5.26
C ALA A 39 2.18 -22.36 -5.45
N ASP A 40 2.11 -23.68 -5.62
CA ASP A 40 3.26 -24.55 -5.89
C ASP A 40 4.41 -24.41 -4.88
N GLY A 41 4.05 -24.33 -3.59
CA GLY A 41 5.01 -24.18 -2.49
C GLY A 41 5.51 -22.75 -2.29
N ILE A 42 5.04 -21.77 -3.07
CA ILE A 42 5.43 -20.37 -2.93
C ILE A 42 4.52 -19.66 -1.93
N ARG A 43 5.10 -18.88 -1.02
CA ARG A 43 4.37 -17.97 -0.12
C ARG A 43 3.87 -16.74 -0.88
N ILE A 44 2.88 -16.93 -1.75
CA ILE A 44 2.41 -15.87 -2.66
C ILE A 44 1.85 -14.66 -1.89
N ASN A 45 1.10 -14.89 -0.81
CA ASN A 45 0.59 -13.82 0.05
C ASN A 45 1.73 -12.95 0.59
N LEU A 46 2.84 -13.57 1.00
CA LEU A 46 4.00 -12.85 1.53
C LEU A 46 4.65 -11.96 0.45
N TRP A 47 4.94 -12.52 -0.72
CA TRP A 47 5.60 -11.77 -1.80
C TRP A 47 4.74 -10.60 -2.29
N ILE A 48 3.43 -10.84 -2.48
CA ILE A 48 2.50 -9.77 -2.87
C ILE A 48 2.37 -8.73 -1.76
N GLY A 49 2.25 -9.15 -0.50
CA GLY A 49 2.20 -8.27 0.66
C GLY A 49 3.42 -7.34 0.74
N LEU A 50 4.63 -7.90 0.62
CA LEU A 50 5.87 -7.12 0.61
C LEU A 50 5.95 -6.17 -0.59
N GLY A 51 5.52 -6.61 -1.77
CA GLY A 51 5.44 -5.74 -2.95
C GLY A 51 4.51 -4.54 -2.75
N LEU A 52 3.32 -4.76 -2.20
CA LEU A 52 2.36 -3.71 -1.89
C LEU A 52 2.89 -2.73 -0.85
N LEU A 53 3.56 -3.23 0.20
CA LEU A 53 4.19 -2.38 1.21
C LEU A 53 5.31 -1.53 0.63
N ALA A 54 6.13 -2.07 -0.27
CA ALA A 54 7.16 -1.30 -0.97
C ALA A 54 6.55 -0.18 -1.82
N VAL A 55 5.48 -0.46 -2.57
CA VAL A 55 4.77 0.55 -3.37
C VAL A 55 4.09 1.59 -2.48
N ALA A 56 3.45 1.18 -1.39
CA ALA A 56 2.85 2.09 -0.42
C ALA A 56 3.89 3.05 0.18
N ALA A 57 5.05 2.53 0.56
CA ALA A 57 6.17 3.33 1.06
C ALA A 57 6.67 4.32 -0.01
N ALA A 58 6.78 3.90 -1.27
CA ALA A 58 7.17 4.77 -2.37
C ALA A 58 6.15 5.90 -2.59
N PHE A 59 4.84 5.60 -2.57
CA PHE A 59 3.79 6.62 -2.69
C PHE A 59 3.78 7.58 -1.50
N GLY A 60 3.93 7.09 -0.27
CA GLY A 60 4.02 7.93 0.92
C GLY A 60 5.26 8.84 0.90
N ALA A 61 6.41 8.30 0.48
CA ALA A 61 7.63 9.08 0.30
C ALA A 61 7.46 10.16 -0.78
N TRP A 62 6.88 9.82 -1.93
CA TRP A 62 6.62 10.79 -3.01
C TRP A 62 5.61 11.86 -2.57
N ALA A 63 4.55 11.49 -1.87
CA ALA A 63 3.57 12.43 -1.33
C ALA A 63 4.21 13.45 -0.38
N LYS A 64 5.15 12.98 0.47
CA LYS A 64 5.90 13.81 1.39
C LYS A 64 6.93 14.71 0.69
N LEU A 65 7.64 14.19 -0.33
CA LEU A 65 8.73 14.89 -1.01
C LEU A 65 8.25 15.85 -2.11
N ALA A 66 7.08 15.61 -2.70
CA ALA A 66 6.50 16.44 -3.75
C ALA A 66 5.16 17.04 -3.29
N PRO A 67 5.17 18.09 -2.44
CA PRO A 67 3.95 18.73 -1.98
C PRO A 67 3.12 19.28 -3.15
N GLN A 68 1.80 19.10 -3.09
CA GLN A 68 0.89 19.63 -4.12
C GLN A 68 0.90 21.16 -4.02
N ARG A 69 1.12 21.83 -5.15
CA ARG A 69 1.04 23.30 -5.22
C ARG A 69 -0.41 23.68 -4.93
N ARG A 70 -0.60 24.58 -3.96
CA ARG A 70 -1.89 25.18 -3.72
C ARG A 70 -2.09 26.19 -4.84
N ASP A 71 -3.09 25.97 -5.69
CA ASP A 71 -3.50 26.95 -6.68
C ASP A 71 -4.17 28.09 -5.89
N ASP A 72 -3.39 29.10 -5.52
CA ASP A 72 -3.93 30.35 -4.99
C ASP A 72 -4.38 31.21 -6.19
N PRO A 73 -5.59 31.81 -6.14
CA PRO A 73 -6.16 32.59 -7.25
C PRO A 73 -5.38 33.88 -7.56
#